data_AF-A0A816RIC0-F1
#
_entry.id   AF-A0A816RIC0-F1
#
_cell.length_a   1.000
_cell.length_b   1.000
_cell.length_c   1.000
_cell.angle_alpha   90.00
_cell.angle_beta   90.00
_cell.angle_gamma   90.00
#
_symmetry.space_group_name_H-M   'P 1'
#
loop_
_entity.id
_entity.type
_entity.pdbx_description
1 polymer ?
#
loop_
_entity_poly.entity_id
_entity_poly.type
_entity_poly.pdbx_seq_one_letter_code
_entity_poly.pdbx_strand_id
1 'polypeptide(L)'
;MCPFRIGEPPDNDFDASSLQRCRDILYINVFDEIEFDLPKTDRERDQIIRKRIARNWLGSIKIPFSNIYINQRLEGNYCLSVPNPLIGYTRAKLSQLKNNDQSKAVPPSTSVLRMFVTMEPLLAAPEPMEQSFDSTESLDLLNHARAWVEQLNKKFPDREYKATVSDINGRAVFIPRFIHPLPLPPLVTTGTAEGDSQIQCRRLARFVSLIPFLADTITFPGICDIWETSDQFLRTMAGDDEEHAVLLNNYFLSLNRKTWIAMGISIYSGPVWFVLTKEDSQYYPTCWSVSDGQNASTIETWNPIRSIYLLANEENIWANIQEQDVPSRMNFDVSNTKHWRPFFDRSFPRNSLSWTSVQPNDLHYEVTQNQDVLTLEKHIFEIIRDKCPDWRPSSITPWHYGCQKRLQEILKNKEESFILGLAPSGGDIEAELTEFQSTHDITGFSIQMPYSTIQAAVDTVYSTKLFEHATNDIQFALAVHVHPYPNNILAVWIYVAHLTKKTTL
;
A
#
# COMPACT_ATOMS: atom_id res chain seq x y z
N MET A 1 10.48 -18.39 -18.29
CA MET A 1 9.67 -17.17 -18.52
C MET A 1 8.24 -17.61 -18.69
N CYS A 2 7.31 -16.99 -17.95
CA CYS A 2 5.86 -17.22 -18.12
C CYS A 2 5.30 -16.01 -18.85
N PRO A 3 5.13 -16.05 -20.19
CA PRO A 3 4.55 -14.93 -20.92
C PRO A 3 3.05 -14.79 -20.61
N PHE A 4 2.58 -13.57 -20.41
CA PHE A 4 1.18 -13.21 -20.26
C PHE A 4 0.92 -11.87 -20.94
N ARG A 5 -0.34 -11.60 -21.30
CA ARG A 5 -0.74 -10.30 -21.88
C ARG A 5 -1.26 -9.39 -20.79
N ILE A 6 -0.85 -8.13 -20.82
CA ILE A 6 -1.28 -7.06 -19.94
C ILE A 6 -1.10 -5.74 -20.69
N GLY A 7 -1.93 -4.73 -20.41
CA GLY A 7 -1.82 -3.45 -21.05
C GLY A 7 -2.39 -3.47 -22.46
N GLU A 8 -3.60 -4.01 -22.64
CA GLU A 8 -4.33 -3.94 -23.91
C GLU A 8 -5.14 -2.63 -23.95
N PRO A 9 -4.63 -1.55 -24.55
CA PRO A 9 -5.35 -0.29 -24.65
C PRO A 9 -6.63 -0.46 -25.49
N PRO A 10 -7.67 0.35 -25.24
CA PRO A 10 -8.82 0.41 -26.14
C PRO A 10 -8.34 0.57 -27.60
N ASP A 11 -8.94 -0.19 -28.51
CA ASP A 11 -8.65 -0.16 -29.95
C ASP A 11 -7.23 -0.62 -30.39
N ASN A 12 -6.45 -1.29 -29.52
CA ASN A 12 -5.06 -1.72 -29.79
C ASN A 12 -4.13 -0.56 -30.18
N ASP A 13 -4.38 0.64 -29.65
CA ASP A 13 -3.54 1.81 -29.86
C ASP A 13 -2.37 1.85 -28.85
N PHE A 14 -1.17 1.51 -29.29
CA PHE A 14 0.05 1.45 -28.47
C PHE A 14 0.79 2.79 -28.34
N ASP A 15 0.12 3.91 -28.66
CA ASP A 15 0.66 5.24 -28.42
C ASP A 15 0.85 5.50 -26.92
N ALA A 16 1.85 6.33 -26.56
CA ALA A 16 2.25 6.55 -25.17
C ALA A 16 1.11 7.08 -24.29
N SER A 17 0.23 7.91 -24.85
CA SER A 17 -0.95 8.47 -24.16
C SER A 17 -2.03 7.42 -23.88
N SER A 18 -2.21 6.46 -24.78
CA SER A 18 -3.15 5.35 -24.63
C SER A 18 -2.65 4.32 -23.60
N LEU A 19 -1.34 4.04 -23.60
CA LEU A 19 -0.69 3.18 -22.61
C LEU A 19 -0.68 3.77 -21.20
N GLN A 20 -0.48 5.08 -21.05
CA GLN A 20 -0.56 5.77 -19.76
C GLN A 20 -1.94 5.68 -19.11
N ARG A 21 -3.01 5.55 -19.90
CA ARG A 21 -4.39 5.43 -19.38
C ARG A 21 -4.76 4.01 -18.96
N CYS A 22 -3.90 3.02 -19.24
CA CYS A 22 -4.19 1.64 -18.90
C CYS A 22 -4.15 1.42 -17.38
N ARG A 23 -5.22 0.83 -16.84
CA ARG A 23 -5.42 0.57 -15.41
C ARG A 23 -5.21 -0.90 -15.03
N ASP A 24 -4.64 -1.69 -15.95
CA ASP A 24 -4.43 -3.11 -15.72
C ASP A 24 -3.47 -3.34 -14.55
N ILE A 25 -3.70 -4.42 -13.81
CA ILE A 25 -2.87 -4.82 -12.68
C ILE A 25 -2.38 -6.24 -12.92
N LEU A 26 -1.08 -6.44 -12.80
CA LEU A 26 -0.46 -7.76 -12.75
C LEU A 26 -0.66 -8.36 -11.35
N TYR A 27 -1.42 -9.43 -11.28
CA TYR A 27 -1.62 -10.21 -10.06
C TYR A 27 -0.72 -11.44 -10.05
N ILE A 28 0.13 -11.55 -9.02
CA ILE A 28 0.96 -12.73 -8.78
C ILE A 28 0.48 -13.37 -7.49
N ASN A 29 -0.25 -14.47 -7.62
CA ASN A 29 -0.81 -15.21 -6.50
C ASN A 29 0.04 -16.44 -6.19
N VAL A 30 0.35 -16.64 -4.91
CA VAL A 30 1.08 -17.83 -4.42
C VAL A 30 0.08 -18.78 -3.78
N PHE A 31 0.12 -20.03 -4.21
CA PHE A 31 -0.75 -21.10 -3.70
C PHE A 31 0.07 -22.26 -3.16
N ASP A 32 -0.45 -22.91 -2.13
CA ASP A 32 -0.05 -24.27 -1.74
C ASP A 32 -0.94 -25.26 -2.50
N GLU A 33 -0.32 -26.17 -3.26
CA GLU A 33 -1.02 -27.15 -4.09
C GLU A 33 -1.01 -28.53 -3.41
N ILE A 34 -2.20 -29.04 -3.10
CA ILE A 34 -2.39 -30.36 -2.47
C ILE A 34 -3.05 -31.30 -3.47
N GLU A 35 -2.41 -32.43 -3.74
CA GLU A 35 -2.95 -33.50 -4.59
C GLU A 35 -3.83 -34.46 -3.80
N PHE A 36 -5.05 -34.71 -4.30
CA PHE A 36 -5.98 -35.71 -3.79
C PHE A 36 -6.22 -36.78 -4.86
N ASP A 37 -6.18 -38.05 -4.44
CA ASP A 37 -6.63 -39.16 -5.29
C ASP A 37 -8.16 -39.30 -5.19
N LEU A 38 -8.85 -39.23 -6.34
CA LEU A 38 -10.29 -39.47 -6.36
C LEU A 38 -10.59 -40.96 -6.13
N PRO A 39 -11.60 -41.30 -5.31
CA PRO A 39 -11.99 -42.69 -5.13
C PRO A 39 -12.41 -43.30 -6.47
N LYS A 40 -11.89 -44.50 -6.75
CA LYS A 40 -12.18 -45.25 -7.98
C LYS A 40 -13.69 -45.48 -8.06
N THR A 41 -14.33 -45.01 -9.13
CA THR A 41 -15.71 -45.37 -9.42
C THR A 41 -15.74 -46.81 -9.92
N ASP A 42 -16.64 -47.66 -9.39
CA ASP A 42 -16.74 -49.11 -9.68
C ASP A 42 -16.91 -49.48 -11.17
N ARG A 43 -16.99 -48.49 -12.08
CA ARG A 43 -17.20 -48.69 -13.52
C ARG A 43 -15.97 -48.54 -14.40
N GLU A 44 -14.80 -48.17 -13.86
CA GLU A 44 -13.56 -48.08 -14.64
C GLU A 44 -12.46 -48.93 -14.00
N ARG A 45 -12.42 -50.22 -14.37
CA ARG A 45 -11.24 -51.06 -14.12
C ARG A 45 -10.10 -50.58 -15.01
N ASP A 46 -8.96 -50.33 -14.35
CA ASP A 46 -7.60 -50.23 -14.87
C ASP A 46 -7.31 -49.15 -15.92
N GLN A 47 -6.80 -47.99 -15.46
CA GLN A 47 -5.50 -47.38 -15.89
C GLN A 47 -5.39 -45.86 -15.63
N ILE A 48 -6.46 -45.17 -15.21
CA ILE A 48 -6.42 -43.71 -15.04
C ILE A 48 -6.54 -43.33 -13.55
N ILE A 49 -5.41 -42.99 -12.93
CA ILE A 49 -5.40 -42.30 -11.62
C ILE A 49 -5.90 -40.88 -11.87
N ARG A 50 -7.15 -40.58 -11.48
CA ARG A 50 -7.67 -39.21 -11.51
C ARG A 50 -7.18 -38.47 -10.26
N LYS A 51 -6.05 -37.78 -10.40
CA LYS A 51 -5.56 -36.83 -9.40
C LYS A 51 -6.32 -35.52 -9.49
N ARG A 52 -6.58 -34.91 -8.33
CA ARG A 52 -7.17 -33.59 -8.22
C ARG A 52 -6.23 -32.67 -7.45
N ILE A 53 -6.08 -31.44 -7.93
CA ILE A 53 -5.27 -30.42 -7.26
C ILE A 53 -6.22 -29.47 -6.52
N ALA A 54 -6.02 -29.31 -5.21
CA ALA A 54 -6.57 -28.20 -4.44
C ALA A 54 -5.49 -27.11 -4.29
N ARG A 55 -5.90 -25.85 -4.32
CA ARG A 55 -5.01 -24.69 -4.19
C ARG A 55 -5.46 -23.85 -3.01
N ASN A 56 -4.61 -23.75 -2.01
CA ASN A 56 -4.82 -22.86 -0.88
C ASN A 56 -4.03 -21.59 -1.11
N TRP A 57 -4.72 -20.45 -1.19
CA TRP A 57 -4.06 -19.16 -1.41
C TRP A 57 -3.25 -18.75 -0.17
N LEU A 58 -1.97 -18.44 -0.38
CA LEU A 58 -1.05 -18.04 0.68
C LEU A 58 -0.79 -16.52 0.72
N GLY A 59 -1.01 -15.84 -0.41
CA GLY A 59 -0.78 -14.40 -0.53
C GLY A 59 -0.65 -13.94 -1.97
N SER A 60 -0.53 -12.63 -2.16
CA SER A 60 -0.42 -12.02 -3.49
C SER A 60 0.54 -10.84 -3.56
N ILE A 61 1.01 -10.54 -4.77
CA ILE A 61 1.67 -9.30 -5.14
C ILE A 61 0.84 -8.67 -6.27
N LYS A 62 0.63 -7.36 -6.19
CA LYS A 62 -0.10 -6.57 -7.18
C LYS A 62 0.86 -5.53 -7.76
N ILE A 63 1.03 -5.49 -9.08
CA ILE A 63 1.88 -4.52 -9.77
C ILE A 63 1.05 -3.82 -10.84
N PRO A 64 0.75 -2.53 -10.70
CA PRO A 64 0.11 -1.74 -11.76
C PRO A 64 0.89 -1.77 -13.07
N PHE A 65 0.19 -1.83 -14.19
CA PHE A 65 0.80 -1.79 -15.52
C PHE A 65 1.63 -0.52 -15.73
N SER A 66 1.16 0.63 -15.25
CA SER A 66 1.89 1.90 -15.28
C SER A 66 3.31 1.78 -14.71
N ASN A 67 3.47 1.05 -13.60
CA ASN A 67 4.77 0.84 -12.96
C ASN A 67 5.69 -0.02 -13.84
N ILE A 68 5.15 -1.04 -14.53
CA ILE A 68 5.91 -1.86 -15.48
C ILE A 68 6.31 -1.02 -16.70
N TYR A 69 5.38 -0.21 -17.21
CA TYR A 69 5.55 0.64 -18.38
C TYR A 69 6.61 1.73 -18.16
N ILE A 70 6.51 2.48 -17.06
CA ILE A 70 7.44 3.57 -16.74
C ILE A 70 8.84 3.02 -16.45
N ASN A 71 8.95 1.94 -15.68
CA ASN A 71 10.26 1.42 -15.26
C ASN A 71 10.93 0.52 -16.32
N GLN A 72 10.17 -0.03 -17.28
CA GLN A 72 10.58 -0.97 -18.35
C GLN A 72 11.14 -2.33 -17.87
N ARG A 73 11.82 -2.32 -16.73
CA ARG A 73 12.43 -3.46 -16.06
C ARG A 73 12.26 -3.29 -14.55
N LEU A 74 11.55 -4.24 -13.95
CA LEU A 74 11.38 -4.37 -12.53
C LEU A 74 12.20 -5.56 -12.04
N GLU A 75 13.18 -5.32 -11.17
CA GLU A 75 14.00 -6.36 -10.56
C GLU A 75 14.17 -6.11 -9.07
N GLY A 76 13.83 -7.09 -8.25
CA GLY A 76 14.00 -6.94 -6.81
C GLY A 76 13.35 -8.03 -5.98
N ASN A 77 13.39 -7.77 -4.67
CA ASN A 77 12.74 -8.55 -3.64
C ASN A 77 11.38 -7.93 -3.34
N TYR A 78 10.30 -8.64 -3.64
CA TYR A 78 8.94 -8.17 -3.42
C TYR A 78 8.32 -8.86 -2.21
N CYS A 79 7.80 -8.09 -1.26
CA CYS A 79 7.10 -8.65 -0.12
C CYS A 79 5.73 -9.18 -0.56
N LEU A 80 5.44 -10.42 -0.22
CA LEU A 80 4.15 -11.04 -0.43
C LEU A 80 3.15 -10.44 0.56
N SER A 81 2.02 -9.94 0.06
CA SER A 81 0.87 -9.58 0.89
C SER A 81 0.20 -10.87 1.37
N VAL A 82 0.64 -11.33 2.53
CA VAL A 82 0.12 -12.53 3.20
C VAL A 82 -1.01 -12.10 4.13
N PRO A 83 -2.22 -12.69 4.01
CA PRO A 83 -3.30 -12.38 4.92
C PRO A 83 -2.93 -12.77 6.36
N ASN A 84 -3.42 -12.00 7.33
CA ASN A 84 -3.14 -12.26 8.73
C ASN A 84 -4.43 -12.28 9.59
N PRO A 85 -4.86 -13.46 10.07
CA PRO A 85 -4.21 -14.77 10.01
C PRO A 85 -4.48 -15.49 8.68
N LEU A 86 -3.70 -16.54 8.45
CA LEU A 86 -3.96 -17.57 7.46
C LEU A 86 -4.31 -18.87 8.21
N ILE A 87 -5.60 -19.16 8.36
CA ILE A 87 -6.07 -20.33 9.12
C ILE A 87 -5.64 -21.60 8.40
N GLY A 88 -5.12 -22.57 9.16
CA GLY A 88 -4.60 -23.84 8.64
C GLY A 88 -3.11 -23.80 8.36
N TYR A 89 -2.46 -22.64 8.49
CA TYR A 89 -1.02 -22.47 8.27
C TYR A 89 -0.35 -21.84 9.49
N THR A 90 0.70 -22.49 9.97
CA THR A 90 1.54 -21.94 11.04
C THR A 90 2.86 -21.48 10.45
N ARG A 91 3.20 -20.20 10.65
CA ARG A 91 4.54 -19.72 10.31
C ARG A 91 5.55 -20.40 11.23
N ALA A 92 6.55 -21.06 10.64
CA ALA A 92 7.65 -21.62 11.39
C ALA A 92 8.31 -20.52 12.23
N LYS A 93 8.30 -20.69 13.57
CA LYS A 93 9.02 -19.78 14.46
C LYS A 93 10.51 -19.98 14.21
N LEU A 94 11.18 -18.98 13.64
CA LEU A 94 12.63 -18.98 13.39
C LEU A 94 13.49 -19.22 14.66
N SER A 95 12.89 -19.17 15.85
CA SER A 95 13.53 -19.61 17.10
C SER A 95 13.86 -21.10 17.13
N GLN A 96 13.24 -21.94 16.30
CA GLN A 96 13.64 -23.35 16.15
C GLN A 96 14.84 -23.55 15.21
N LEU A 97 15.35 -22.49 14.56
CA LEU A 97 16.49 -22.53 13.63
C LEU A 97 17.77 -21.90 14.19
N LYS A 98 17.77 -21.36 15.42
CA LYS A 98 18.97 -20.77 16.03
C LYS A 98 19.22 -21.28 17.45
N ASN A 99 20.12 -22.26 17.56
CA ASN A 99 20.98 -22.36 18.73
C ASN A 99 21.91 -21.13 18.75
N ASN A 100 22.00 -20.47 19.90
CA ASN A 100 23.01 -19.48 20.30
C ASN A 100 23.03 -18.08 19.64
N ASP A 101 21.96 -17.30 19.75
CA ASP A 101 22.17 -15.88 20.09
C ASP A 101 20.89 -15.23 20.64
N GLN A 102 20.93 -14.89 21.93
CA GLN A 102 19.90 -14.10 22.58
C GLN A 102 20.16 -12.61 22.31
N SER A 103 19.43 -12.03 21.36
CA SER A 103 18.91 -10.65 21.40
C SER A 103 18.56 -10.17 19.99
N LYS A 104 17.26 -9.90 19.80
CA LYS A 104 16.60 -8.97 18.86
C LYS A 104 15.25 -9.57 18.51
N ALA A 105 14.18 -8.83 18.82
CA ALA A 105 12.83 -9.15 18.36
C ALA A 105 12.87 -9.27 16.82
N VAL A 106 12.66 -10.48 16.33
CA VAL A 106 12.57 -10.79 14.90
C VAL A 106 11.18 -10.31 14.44
N PRO A 107 11.04 -9.47 13.41
CA PRO A 107 9.73 -9.08 12.87
C PRO A 107 8.99 -10.33 12.34
N PRO A 108 7.65 -10.30 12.19
CA PRO A 108 6.93 -11.42 11.61
C PRO A 108 7.48 -11.68 10.20
N SER A 109 8.10 -12.84 10.00
CA SER A 109 8.76 -13.29 8.78
C SER A 109 7.94 -12.95 7.52
N THR A 110 8.24 -11.81 6.89
CA THR A 110 7.65 -11.41 5.62
C THR A 110 8.13 -12.38 4.56
N SER A 111 7.19 -13.01 3.85
CA SER A 111 7.52 -13.88 2.74
C SER A 111 7.92 -12.99 1.57
N VAL A 112 9.08 -13.23 0.98
CA VAL A 112 9.63 -12.39 -0.08
C VAL A 112 9.80 -13.23 -1.34
N LEU A 113 9.38 -12.69 -2.48
CA LEU A 113 9.58 -13.27 -3.79
C LEU A 113 10.59 -12.44 -4.57
N ARG A 114 11.68 -13.05 -5.03
CA ARG A 114 12.63 -12.38 -5.92
C ARG A 114 12.12 -12.50 -7.34
N MET A 115 11.89 -11.36 -8.00
CA MET A 115 11.28 -11.32 -9.32
C MET A 115 12.06 -10.43 -10.28
N PHE A 116 11.91 -10.77 -11.55
CA PHE A 116 12.32 -9.96 -12.69
C PHE A 116 11.13 -9.90 -13.65
N VAL A 117 10.65 -8.69 -13.95
CA VAL A 117 9.51 -8.43 -14.84
C VAL A 117 9.93 -7.39 -15.88
N THR A 118 9.63 -7.63 -17.15
CA THR A 118 9.93 -6.72 -18.27
C THR A 118 8.90 -6.90 -19.37
N MET A 119 8.79 -5.91 -20.26
CA MET A 119 7.91 -5.96 -21.44
C MET A 119 8.70 -6.39 -22.68
N GLU A 120 8.01 -7.09 -23.59
CA GLU A 120 8.57 -7.46 -24.88
C GLU A 120 7.53 -7.21 -25.99
N PRO A 121 7.77 -6.25 -26.92
CA PRO A 121 8.92 -5.34 -26.99
C PRO A 121 8.92 -4.28 -25.87
N LEU A 122 10.08 -3.64 -25.64
CA LEU A 122 10.14 -2.44 -24.81
C LEU A 122 9.40 -1.30 -25.51
N LEU A 123 8.49 -0.66 -24.79
CA LEU A 123 7.70 0.46 -25.30
C LEU A 123 8.43 1.77 -25.01
N ALA A 124 8.24 2.81 -25.83
CA ALA A 124 8.89 4.10 -25.57
C ALA A 124 8.36 4.69 -24.25
N ALA A 125 9.25 5.15 -23.37
CA ALA A 125 8.83 5.89 -22.20
C ALA A 125 8.22 7.25 -22.62
N PRO A 126 7.24 7.78 -21.88
CA PRO A 126 6.69 9.10 -22.16
C PRO A 126 7.78 10.17 -22.04
N GLU A 127 7.82 11.11 -22.98
CA GLU A 127 8.77 12.23 -22.91
C GLU A 127 8.36 13.21 -21.80
N PRO A 128 9.28 13.61 -20.90
CA PRO A 128 9.01 14.64 -19.92
C PRO A 128 8.79 15.96 -20.65
N MET A 129 7.58 16.52 -20.52
CA MET A 129 7.24 17.76 -21.20
C MET A 129 7.75 18.95 -20.38
N GLU A 130 8.67 19.74 -20.94
CA GLU A 130 9.09 21.01 -20.36
C GLU A 130 8.01 22.07 -20.63
N GLN A 131 7.35 22.55 -19.58
CA GLN A 131 6.42 23.68 -19.69
C GLN A 131 6.87 24.84 -18.82
N SER A 132 6.83 26.04 -19.41
CA SER A 132 7.03 27.30 -18.68
C SER A 132 5.75 27.64 -17.94
N PHE A 133 5.75 27.44 -16.63
CA PHE A 133 4.63 27.77 -15.78
C PHE A 133 4.74 29.19 -15.25
N ASP A 134 3.61 29.91 -15.20
CA ASP A 134 3.50 31.13 -14.41
C ASP A 134 3.75 30.80 -12.93
N SER A 135 4.26 31.74 -12.14
CA SER A 135 4.55 31.49 -10.74
C SER A 135 4.27 32.71 -9.89
N THR A 136 3.77 32.47 -8.68
CA THR A 136 3.64 33.49 -7.63
C THR A 136 4.90 33.61 -6.78
N GLU A 137 5.88 32.74 -6.97
CA GLU A 137 7.16 32.80 -6.25
C GLU A 137 8.05 33.93 -6.80
N SER A 138 8.96 34.44 -5.97
CA SER A 138 9.92 35.45 -6.40
C SER A 138 10.83 34.91 -7.50
N LEU A 139 11.15 35.75 -8.49
CA LEU A 139 12.05 35.39 -9.59
C LEU A 139 13.43 34.91 -9.10
N ASP A 140 13.94 35.49 -8.00
CA ASP A 140 15.21 35.08 -7.40
C ASP A 140 15.16 33.64 -6.87
N LEU A 141 14.07 33.25 -6.20
CA LEU A 141 13.86 31.88 -5.73
C LEU A 141 13.77 30.90 -6.90
N LEU A 142 13.04 31.24 -7.96
CA LEU A 142 12.90 30.38 -9.14
C LEU A 142 14.22 30.21 -9.89
N ASN A 143 14.99 31.30 -10.06
CA ASN A 143 16.31 31.25 -10.68
C ASN A 143 17.30 30.42 -9.83
N HIS A 144 17.28 30.60 -8.50
CA HIS A 144 18.08 29.79 -7.60
C HIS A 144 17.67 28.32 -7.66
N ALA A 145 16.36 28.02 -7.71
CA ALA A 145 15.86 26.66 -7.80
C ALA A 145 16.33 25.95 -9.08
N ARG A 146 16.20 26.61 -10.24
CA ARG A 146 16.69 26.07 -11.52
C ARG A 146 18.20 25.81 -11.47
N ALA A 147 18.97 26.80 -11.01
CA ALA A 147 20.43 26.68 -10.90
C ALA A 147 20.86 25.57 -9.92
N TRP A 148 20.14 25.43 -8.79
CA TRP A 148 20.41 24.43 -7.77
C TRP A 148 20.17 23.01 -8.30
N VAL A 149 19.04 22.78 -8.97
CA VAL A 149 18.72 21.50 -9.63
C VAL A 149 19.69 21.19 -10.77
N GLU A 150 19.99 22.16 -11.66
CA GLU A 150 20.92 21.96 -12.77
C GLU A 150 22.32 21.54 -12.30
N GLN A 151 22.82 22.18 -11.24
CA GLN A 151 24.11 21.82 -10.66
C GLN A 151 24.12 20.43 -10.02
N LEU A 152 23.00 20.01 -9.42
CA LEU A 152 22.86 18.68 -8.85
C LEU A 152 22.78 17.61 -9.93
N ASN A 153 21.95 17.81 -10.95
CA ASN A 153 21.81 16.89 -12.09
C ASN A 153 23.14 16.74 -12.85
N LYS A 154 23.92 17.82 -12.98
CA LYS A 154 25.26 17.75 -13.58
C LYS A 154 26.23 16.87 -12.77
N LYS A 155 26.09 16.83 -11.44
CA LYS A 155 26.97 16.06 -10.55
C LYS A 155 26.47 14.63 -10.34
N PHE A 156 25.16 14.43 -10.32
CA PHE A 156 24.48 13.16 -10.06
C PHE A 156 23.40 12.94 -11.13
N PRO A 157 23.79 12.54 -12.36
CA PRO A 157 22.87 12.43 -13.50
C PRO A 157 21.84 11.31 -13.34
N ASP A 158 22.13 10.31 -12.52
CA ASP A 158 21.23 9.17 -12.25
C ASP A 158 20.21 9.45 -11.13
N ARG A 159 20.19 10.67 -10.58
CA ARG A 159 19.30 11.08 -9.48
C ARG A 159 18.38 12.20 -9.93
N GLU A 160 17.11 12.08 -9.57
CA GLU A 160 16.13 13.13 -9.79
C GLU A 160 16.06 14.06 -8.58
N TYR A 161 16.10 15.37 -8.83
CA TYR A 161 15.92 16.41 -7.82
C TYR A 161 14.84 17.39 -8.27
N LYS A 162 13.90 17.67 -7.36
CA LYS A 162 12.87 18.71 -7.53
C LYS A 162 13.02 19.76 -6.44
N ALA A 163 12.71 21.01 -6.79
CA ALA A 163 12.64 22.14 -5.85
C ALA A 163 11.28 22.83 -5.92
N THR A 164 10.70 22.88 -7.11
CA THR A 164 9.36 23.40 -7.40
C THR A 164 8.52 22.33 -8.08
N VAL A 165 7.21 22.41 -7.89
CA VAL A 165 6.17 21.53 -8.46
C VAL A 165 5.08 22.38 -9.09
N SER A 166 4.20 21.78 -9.89
CA SER A 166 3.07 22.50 -10.49
C SER A 166 1.84 22.36 -9.61
N ASP A 167 1.12 23.44 -9.32
CA ASP A 167 -0.20 23.34 -8.68
C ASP A 167 -1.29 23.00 -9.70
N ILE A 168 -2.52 22.77 -9.23
CA ILE A 168 -3.70 22.52 -10.08
C ILE A 168 -4.00 23.62 -11.12
N ASN A 169 -3.44 24.82 -10.95
CA ASN A 169 -3.60 25.93 -11.89
C ASN A 169 -2.42 26.00 -12.89
N GLY A 170 -1.52 25.02 -12.86
CA GLY A 170 -0.29 25.01 -13.66
C GLY A 170 0.69 26.08 -13.23
N ARG A 171 0.74 26.46 -11.95
CA ARG A 171 1.71 27.43 -11.43
C ARG A 171 2.87 26.71 -10.77
N ALA A 172 4.09 27.19 -10.99
CA ALA A 172 5.25 26.67 -10.27
C ALA A 172 5.24 27.15 -8.80
N VAL A 173 5.22 26.21 -7.86
CA VAL A 173 5.18 26.44 -6.42
C VAL A 173 6.36 25.74 -5.75
N PHE A 174 6.99 26.39 -4.77
CA PHE A 174 8.11 25.80 -4.04
C PHE A 174 7.64 24.68 -3.08
N ILE A 175 8.28 23.51 -3.08
CA ILE A 175 7.78 22.30 -2.38
C ILE A 175 7.45 22.55 -0.88
N PRO A 176 8.32 23.17 -0.07
CA PRO A 176 8.01 23.51 1.32
C PRO A 176 6.75 24.35 1.56
N ARG A 177 6.16 24.99 0.54
CA ARG A 177 4.87 25.69 0.66
C ARG A 177 3.71 24.76 0.92
N PHE A 178 3.81 23.50 0.50
CA PHE A 178 2.79 22.47 0.76
C PHE A 178 2.94 21.84 2.14
N ILE A 179 4.04 22.12 2.84
CA ILE A 179 4.36 21.47 4.11
C ILE A 179 4.02 22.44 5.24
N HIS A 180 2.93 22.13 5.97
CA HIS A 180 2.44 22.95 7.07
C HIS A 180 1.60 22.10 8.03
N PRO A 181 1.66 22.32 9.35
CA PRO A 181 0.77 21.65 10.29
C PRO A 181 -0.70 21.85 9.92
N LEU A 182 -1.47 20.77 9.92
CA LEU A 182 -2.92 20.78 9.58
C LEU A 182 -3.79 20.29 10.75
N PRO A 183 -5.05 20.77 10.88
CA PRO A 183 -5.98 20.25 11.87
C PRO A 183 -6.18 18.74 11.71
N LEU A 184 -6.06 18.00 12.82
CA LEU A 184 -6.18 16.55 12.81
C LEU A 184 -7.64 16.10 12.57
N PRO A 185 -7.86 14.98 11.86
CA PRO A 185 -9.19 14.39 11.74
C PRO A 185 -9.70 13.92 13.12
N PRO A 186 -11.04 13.78 13.30
CA PRO A 186 -11.69 13.32 14.54
C PRO A 186 -11.49 11.81 14.81
N LEU A 187 -10.29 11.31 14.52
CA LEU A 187 -9.79 9.95 14.75
C LEU A 187 -8.74 9.91 15.85
N VAL A 188 -8.17 11.06 16.18
CA VAL A 188 -7.05 11.21 17.11
C VAL A 188 -7.55 11.86 18.40
N THR A 189 -7.31 11.21 19.53
CA THR A 189 -7.58 11.79 20.86
C THR A 189 -6.36 12.60 21.32
N THR A 190 -6.48 13.92 21.42
CA THR A 190 -5.41 14.79 21.91
C THR A 190 -5.22 14.63 23.43
N GLY A 191 -3.99 14.40 23.90
CA GLY A 191 -3.63 14.47 25.33
C GLY A 191 -3.22 13.17 26.02
N THR A 192 -2.76 12.16 25.28
CA THR A 192 -2.42 10.84 25.83
C THR A 192 -0.91 10.54 25.76
N ALA A 193 -0.44 9.46 26.41
CA ALA A 193 0.97 9.19 26.71
C ALA A 193 1.83 8.93 25.45
N GLU A 194 3.17 8.85 25.57
CA GLU A 194 4.07 8.63 24.41
C GLU A 194 3.71 7.38 23.57
N GLY A 195 3.22 6.31 24.21
CA GLY A 195 2.73 5.11 23.51
C GLY A 195 1.52 5.38 22.61
N ASP A 196 0.73 6.41 22.93
CA ASP A 196 -0.41 6.82 22.12
C ASP A 196 0.02 7.63 20.89
N SER A 197 1.18 8.30 20.90
CA SER A 197 1.66 9.09 19.76
C SER A 197 1.96 8.20 18.54
N GLN A 198 2.62 7.05 18.74
CA GLN A 198 2.89 6.11 17.65
C GLN A 198 1.61 5.46 17.11
N ILE A 199 0.65 5.15 18.00
CA ILE A 199 -0.66 4.62 17.61
C ILE A 199 -1.43 5.66 16.79
N GLN A 200 -1.40 6.93 17.18
CA GLN A 200 -1.99 8.03 16.41
C GLN A 200 -1.33 8.16 15.04
N CYS A 201 -0.01 8.05 14.95
CA CYS A 201 0.69 8.06 13.66
C CYS A 201 0.23 6.91 12.75
N ARG A 202 0.08 5.70 13.30
CA ARG A 202 -0.44 4.54 12.56
C ARG A 202 -1.90 4.72 12.15
N ARG A 203 -2.74 5.30 13.00
CA ARG A 203 -4.14 5.57 12.71
C ARG A 203 -4.29 6.60 11.57
N LEU A 204 -3.43 7.63 11.56
CA LEU A 204 -3.36 8.61 10.48
C LEU A 204 -2.79 8.02 9.19
N ALA A 205 -1.71 7.24 9.26
CA ALA A 205 -1.13 6.56 8.11
C ALA A 205 -2.14 5.59 7.47
N ARG A 206 -2.92 4.88 8.30
CA ARG A 206 -4.03 4.04 7.85
C ARG A 206 -5.14 4.86 7.21
N PHE A 207 -5.55 5.98 7.81
CA PHE A 207 -6.56 6.85 7.23
C PHE A 207 -6.16 7.37 5.84
N VAL A 208 -4.92 7.88 5.71
CA VAL A 208 -4.42 8.41 4.44
C VAL A 208 -4.28 7.29 3.39
N SER A 209 -3.79 6.10 3.75
CA SER A 209 -3.63 4.99 2.80
C SER A 209 -4.93 4.36 2.32
N LEU A 210 -6.07 4.72 2.93
CA LEU A 210 -7.39 4.29 2.47
C LEU A 210 -7.95 5.19 1.37
N ILE A 211 -7.35 6.35 1.13
CA ILE A 211 -7.72 7.21 0.00
C ILE A 211 -7.25 6.50 -1.29
N PRO A 212 -8.12 6.36 -2.30
CA PRO A 212 -7.76 5.71 -3.56
C PRO A 212 -6.56 6.34 -4.27
N PHE A 213 -5.64 5.49 -4.74
CA PHE A 213 -4.56 5.91 -5.63
C PHE A 213 -5.05 6.14 -7.05
N LEU A 214 -4.77 7.31 -7.60
CA LEU A 214 -5.06 7.70 -8.98
C LEU A 214 -3.90 8.55 -9.50
N ALA A 215 -3.09 7.97 -10.39
CA ALA A 215 -1.95 8.67 -10.96
C ALA A 215 -2.37 9.81 -11.89
N ASP A 216 -1.65 10.92 -11.84
CA ASP A 216 -1.90 12.10 -12.67
C ASP A 216 -1.91 11.80 -14.16
N THR A 217 -0.99 10.95 -14.63
CA THR A 217 -0.90 10.53 -16.04
C THR A 217 -2.20 9.91 -16.59
N ILE A 218 -3.04 9.35 -15.71
CA ILE A 218 -4.34 8.76 -16.07
C ILE A 218 -5.38 9.87 -16.22
N THR A 219 -5.36 10.87 -15.33
CA THR A 219 -6.35 11.97 -15.28
C THR A 219 -6.03 13.06 -16.30
N PHE A 220 -4.74 13.35 -16.47
CA PHE A 220 -4.19 14.41 -17.29
C PHE A 220 -3.07 13.88 -18.21
N PRO A 221 -3.44 13.16 -19.29
CA PRO A 221 -2.49 12.57 -20.21
C PRO A 221 -1.60 13.63 -20.85
N GLY A 222 -0.30 13.52 -20.63
CA GLY A 222 0.69 14.49 -21.08
C GLY A 222 0.81 15.75 -20.23
N ILE A 223 0.31 15.77 -18.98
CA ILE A 223 0.60 16.84 -18.00
C ILE A 223 1.61 16.32 -16.95
N CYS A 224 2.39 17.24 -16.38
CA CYS A 224 3.37 17.00 -15.31
C CYS A 224 2.69 16.57 -13.99
N ASP A 225 3.48 16.10 -13.02
CA ASP A 225 3.17 16.03 -11.57
C ASP A 225 2.42 17.33 -11.15
N ILE A 226 1.12 17.22 -10.85
CA ILE A 226 0.27 18.28 -10.33
C ILE A 226 0.05 18.01 -8.85
N TRP A 227 0.44 18.97 -8.03
CA TRP A 227 0.28 18.88 -6.58
C TRP A 227 -1.00 19.56 -6.13
N GLU A 228 -1.87 18.81 -5.46
CA GLU A 228 -3.06 19.35 -4.79
C GLU A 228 -2.76 19.80 -3.34
N THR A 229 -3.51 20.80 -2.85
CA THR A 229 -3.52 21.09 -1.41
C THR A 229 -4.30 20.00 -0.65
N SER A 230 -4.05 19.87 0.65
CA SER A 230 -4.65 18.81 1.45
C SER A 230 -6.19 18.88 1.53
N ASP A 231 -6.80 20.07 1.43
CA ASP A 231 -8.27 20.16 1.32
C ASP A 231 -8.79 19.80 -0.07
N GLN A 232 -8.04 20.10 -1.13
CA GLN A 232 -8.39 19.71 -2.49
C GLN A 232 -8.37 18.18 -2.60
N PHE A 233 -7.27 17.57 -2.17
CA PHE A 233 -7.11 16.11 -2.14
C PHE A 233 -8.21 15.40 -1.34
N LEU A 234 -8.56 15.92 -0.16
CA LEU A 234 -9.66 15.37 0.65
C LEU A 234 -11.06 15.55 0.03
N ARG A 235 -11.24 16.52 -0.88
CA ARG A 235 -12.49 16.68 -1.66
C ARG A 235 -12.50 15.80 -2.91
N THR A 236 -11.36 15.69 -3.59
CA THR A 236 -11.19 14.86 -4.79
C THR A 236 -11.32 13.39 -4.45
N MET A 237 -10.90 12.98 -3.24
CA MET A 237 -10.98 11.61 -2.74
C MET A 237 -10.19 10.60 -3.59
N ALA A 238 -9.17 11.09 -4.29
CA ALA A 238 -8.21 10.31 -5.05
C ALA A 238 -6.99 11.19 -5.35
N GLY A 239 -5.82 10.59 -5.48
CA GLY A 239 -4.53 11.26 -5.77
C GLY A 239 -3.41 10.23 -5.78
N ASP A 240 -2.15 10.63 -5.91
CA ASP A 240 -1.02 9.69 -5.95
C ASP A 240 0.01 9.96 -4.84
N ASP A 241 1.28 9.66 -5.07
CA ASP A 241 2.24 9.51 -3.97
C ASP A 241 2.46 10.84 -3.22
N GLU A 242 2.48 11.99 -3.92
CA GLU A 242 2.70 13.30 -3.33
C GLU A 242 1.57 13.79 -2.43
N GLU A 243 0.30 13.74 -2.87
CA GLU A 243 -0.82 14.24 -2.05
C GLU A 243 -0.91 13.43 -0.76
N HIS A 244 -0.75 12.11 -0.86
CA HIS A 244 -0.75 11.24 0.31
C HIS A 244 0.45 11.55 1.23
N ALA A 245 1.65 11.75 0.68
CA ALA A 245 2.83 12.06 1.46
C ALA A 245 2.71 13.43 2.16
N VAL A 246 2.25 14.46 1.44
CA VAL A 246 2.03 15.82 1.96
C VAL A 246 0.99 15.79 3.07
N LEU A 247 -0.18 15.17 2.84
CA LEU A 247 -1.25 15.09 3.83
C LEU A 247 -0.77 14.39 5.11
N LEU A 248 -0.13 13.22 4.97
CA LEU A 248 0.36 12.44 6.10
C LEU A 248 1.45 13.20 6.88
N ASN A 249 2.41 13.81 6.18
CA ASN A 249 3.47 14.58 6.79
C ASN A 249 2.91 15.78 7.56
N ASN A 250 1.92 16.48 7.00
CA ASN A 250 1.28 17.63 7.64
C ASN A 250 0.52 17.25 8.92
N TYR A 251 -0.11 16.07 8.96
CA TYR A 251 -0.68 15.54 10.20
C TYR A 251 0.40 15.19 11.23
N PHE A 252 1.52 14.61 10.80
CA PHE A 252 2.64 14.30 11.70
C PHE A 252 3.28 15.56 12.29
N LEU A 253 3.35 16.65 11.53
CA LEU A 253 3.77 17.95 12.05
C LEU A 253 2.85 18.45 13.17
N SER A 254 1.53 18.30 13.01
CA SER A 254 0.56 18.65 14.07
C SER A 254 0.67 17.76 15.32
N LEU A 255 1.23 16.56 15.18
CA LEU A 255 1.60 15.69 16.31
C LEU A 255 3.00 16.01 16.88
N ASN A 256 3.60 17.13 16.49
CA ASN A 256 4.95 17.56 16.87
C ASN A 256 6.04 16.53 16.55
N ARG A 257 5.86 15.75 15.48
CA ARG A 257 6.86 14.77 15.03
C ARG A 257 7.87 15.47 14.14
N LYS A 258 9.15 15.13 14.31
CA LYS A 258 10.20 15.52 13.36
C LYS A 258 10.05 14.67 12.10
N THR A 259 9.56 15.31 11.04
CA THR A 259 9.14 14.63 9.81
C THR A 259 9.68 15.34 8.57
N TRP A 260 9.82 14.57 7.50
CA TRP A 260 10.13 15.04 6.15
C TRP A 260 9.27 14.27 5.16
N ILE A 261 8.86 14.94 4.09
CA ILE A 261 8.55 14.24 2.85
C ILE A 261 9.87 13.89 2.17
N ALA A 262 9.93 12.71 1.57
CA ALA A 262 11.10 12.18 0.92
C ALA A 262 10.76 11.70 -0.49
N MET A 263 11.66 11.96 -1.43
CA MET A 263 11.56 11.47 -2.80
C MET A 263 12.66 10.44 -3.05
N GLY A 264 12.32 9.39 -3.78
CA GLY A 264 13.27 8.34 -4.11
C GLY A 264 12.72 7.31 -5.08
N ILE A 265 13.32 6.13 -5.07
CA ILE A 265 12.88 4.99 -5.89
C ILE A 265 12.45 3.84 -4.98
N SER A 266 11.26 3.30 -5.24
CA SER A 266 10.71 2.09 -4.66
C SER A 266 10.81 0.92 -5.64
N ILE A 267 11.00 -0.29 -5.12
CA ILE A 267 10.96 -1.54 -5.89
C ILE A 267 9.56 -1.77 -6.51
N TYR A 268 8.50 -1.25 -5.87
CA TYR A 268 7.11 -1.50 -6.30
C TYR A 268 6.63 -0.54 -7.38
N SER A 269 7.02 0.73 -7.30
CA SER A 269 6.43 1.79 -8.12
C SER A 269 7.42 2.58 -8.96
N GLY A 270 8.73 2.41 -8.74
CA GLY A 270 9.72 3.29 -9.36
C GLY A 270 9.83 4.60 -8.57
N PRO A 271 9.84 5.79 -9.20
CA PRO A 271 9.79 7.07 -8.51
C PRO A 271 8.61 7.13 -7.53
N VAL A 272 8.86 7.57 -6.30
CA VAL A 272 7.83 7.67 -5.24
C VAL A 272 8.10 8.82 -4.28
N TRP A 273 7.02 9.32 -3.69
CA TRP A 273 7.02 10.16 -2.49
C TRP A 273 6.55 9.38 -1.26
N PHE A 274 7.18 9.63 -0.12
CA PHE A 274 6.84 8.97 1.14
C PHE A 274 7.24 9.84 2.34
N VAL A 275 6.87 9.43 3.54
CA VAL A 275 7.12 10.21 4.77
C VAL A 275 8.19 9.55 5.62
N LEU A 276 9.16 10.33 6.09
CA LEU A 276 10.16 9.92 7.06
C LEU A 276 9.92 10.61 8.40
N THR A 277 9.88 9.85 9.48
CA THR A 277 9.88 10.40 10.85
C THR A 277 11.15 9.98 11.59
N LYS A 278 11.73 10.88 12.39
CA LYS A 278 12.89 10.55 13.23
C LYS A 278 12.67 11.02 14.66
N GLU A 279 12.58 10.06 15.59
CA GLU A 279 12.64 10.36 17.01
C GLU A 279 14.10 10.60 17.43
N ASP A 280 14.34 11.45 18.44
CA ASP A 280 15.70 11.77 18.89
C ASP A 280 16.46 10.56 19.46
N SER A 281 15.71 9.57 19.97
CA SER A 281 16.25 8.29 20.46
C SER A 281 16.65 7.33 19.33
N GLN A 282 16.17 7.55 18.11
CA GLN A 282 16.37 6.65 16.97
C GLN A 282 17.51 7.13 16.07
N TYR A 283 18.46 6.24 15.78
CA TYR A 283 19.54 6.53 14.84
C TYR A 283 19.02 6.60 13.40
N TYR A 284 18.23 5.59 13.00
CA TYR A 284 17.64 5.46 11.67
C TYR A 284 16.20 5.98 11.68
N PRO A 285 15.79 6.81 10.71
CA PRO A 285 14.41 7.23 10.59
C PRO A 285 13.50 6.04 10.25
N THR A 286 12.24 6.20 10.64
CA THR A 286 11.14 5.33 10.26
C THR A 286 10.51 5.86 8.97
N CYS A 287 10.41 4.99 7.98
CA CYS A 287 9.76 5.21 6.70
C CYS A 287 8.29 4.80 6.79
N TRP A 288 7.41 5.67 6.32
CA TRP A 288 5.97 5.45 6.26
C TRP A 288 5.55 5.37 4.80
N SER A 289 5.04 4.21 4.42
CA SER A 289 4.50 3.96 3.09
C SER A 289 3.10 4.56 3.00
N VAL A 290 2.92 5.43 2.01
CA VAL A 290 1.65 6.13 1.77
C VAL A 290 0.60 5.21 1.14
N SER A 291 1.01 4.17 0.42
CA SER A 291 0.13 3.27 -0.32
C SER A 291 -0.55 2.20 0.54
N ASP A 292 0.05 1.81 1.65
CA ASP A 292 -0.49 0.76 2.54
C ASP A 292 -0.54 1.16 4.02
N GLY A 293 -0.04 2.34 4.38
CA GLY A 293 -0.02 2.87 5.74
C GLY A 293 0.97 2.14 6.66
N GLN A 294 1.82 1.27 6.11
CA GLN A 294 2.80 0.52 6.90
C GLN A 294 4.03 1.39 7.21
N ASN A 295 4.70 1.06 8.31
CA ASN A 295 5.96 1.69 8.70
C ASN A 295 7.09 0.66 8.84
N ALA A 296 8.28 1.07 8.42
CA ALA A 296 9.50 0.27 8.48
C ALA A 296 10.68 1.17 8.83
N SER A 297 11.63 0.69 9.64
CA SER A 297 12.89 1.41 9.77
C SER A 297 13.66 1.39 8.43
N THR A 298 14.41 2.44 8.14
CA THR A 298 15.24 2.55 6.92
C THR A 298 16.39 1.54 6.85
N ILE A 299 16.73 0.89 7.98
CA ILE A 299 17.72 -0.20 8.00
C ILE A 299 17.13 -1.57 7.61
N GLU A 300 15.80 -1.71 7.64
CA GLU A 300 15.14 -2.98 7.38
C GLU A 300 15.32 -3.41 5.92
N THR A 301 15.72 -4.66 5.70
CA THR A 301 16.03 -5.19 4.35
C THR A 301 14.78 -5.43 3.50
N TRP A 302 13.60 -5.48 4.12
CA TRP A 302 12.30 -5.63 3.47
C TRP A 302 11.62 -4.29 3.18
N ASN A 303 12.24 -3.16 3.55
CA ASN A 303 11.75 -1.84 3.16
C ASN A 303 11.82 -1.73 1.63
N PRO A 304 10.70 -1.39 0.95
CA PRO A 304 10.67 -1.34 -0.51
C PRO A 304 11.42 -0.15 -1.10
N ILE A 305 11.77 0.86 -0.29
CA ILE A 305 12.54 2.02 -0.73
C ILE A 305 13.98 1.59 -1.03
N ARG A 306 14.37 1.70 -2.29
CA ARG A 306 15.70 1.36 -2.81
C ARG A 306 16.67 2.53 -2.65
N SER A 307 16.22 3.74 -2.96
CA SER A 307 17.06 4.94 -2.96
C SER A 307 16.30 6.17 -2.46
N ILE A 308 17.00 7.13 -1.85
CA ILE A 308 16.46 8.43 -1.40
C ILE A 308 17.32 9.57 -1.94
N TYR A 309 16.70 10.51 -2.64
CA TYR A 309 17.38 11.60 -3.32
C TYR A 309 17.14 12.95 -2.68
N LEU A 310 15.93 13.18 -2.17
CA LEU A 310 15.50 14.48 -1.66
C LEU A 310 14.76 14.32 -0.35
N LEU A 311 14.99 15.24 0.58
CA LEU A 311 14.17 15.43 1.78
C LEU A 311 13.63 16.86 1.78
N ALA A 312 12.39 17.07 2.19
CA ALA A 312 11.82 18.39 2.39
C ALA A 312 10.98 18.44 3.68
N ASN A 313 11.03 19.59 4.37
CA ASN A 313 10.12 19.91 5.45
C ASN A 313 9.59 21.35 5.27
N GLU A 314 8.88 21.89 6.26
CA GLU A 314 8.35 23.26 6.21
C GLU A 314 9.43 24.34 6.08
N GLU A 315 10.70 24.00 6.34
CA GLU A 315 11.79 24.96 6.40
C GLU A 315 12.68 24.96 5.16
N ASN A 316 13.00 23.79 4.64
CA ASN A 316 14.02 23.66 3.63
C ASN A 316 13.85 22.38 2.80
N ILE A 317 14.64 22.30 1.73
CA ILE A 317 14.84 21.12 0.92
C ILE A 317 16.31 20.72 1.05
N TRP A 318 16.58 19.42 1.15
CA TRP A 318 17.93 18.87 1.18
C TRP A 318 18.09 17.81 0.10
N ALA A 319 19.04 18.03 -0.79
CA ALA A 319 19.47 17.05 -1.78
C ALA A 319 20.53 16.12 -1.18
N ASN A 320 20.33 14.81 -1.34
CA ASN A 320 21.31 13.80 -1.01
C ASN A 320 22.49 13.89 -1.99
N ILE A 321 23.66 14.28 -1.48
CA ILE A 321 24.91 14.37 -2.24
C ILE A 321 25.95 13.34 -1.77
N GLN A 322 25.52 12.35 -0.98
CA GLN A 322 26.33 11.21 -0.57
C GLN A 322 26.61 10.30 -1.76
N GLU A 323 27.69 9.50 -1.67
CA GLU A 323 27.96 8.43 -2.64
C GLU A 323 26.85 7.37 -2.63
N GLN A 324 26.32 7.07 -1.45
CA GLN A 324 25.23 6.11 -1.26
C GLN A 324 23.87 6.81 -1.26
N ASP A 325 22.89 6.25 -1.96
CA ASP A 325 21.49 6.65 -1.89
C ASP A 325 20.58 5.57 -1.28
N VAL A 326 21.13 4.40 -0.95
CA VAL A 326 20.40 3.32 -0.29
C VAL A 326 20.12 3.69 1.17
N PRO A 327 18.86 3.69 1.65
CA PRO A 327 18.51 4.16 3.00
C PRO A 327 19.37 3.59 4.12
N SER A 328 19.63 2.28 4.11
CA SER A 328 20.42 1.59 5.15
C SER A 328 21.89 1.99 5.22
N ARG A 329 22.41 2.69 4.19
CA ARG A 329 23.81 3.16 4.09
C ARG A 329 23.93 4.68 4.07
N MET A 330 22.81 5.39 4.23
CA MET A 330 22.78 6.84 4.26
C MET A 330 22.96 7.38 5.67
N ASN A 331 23.57 8.55 5.75
CA ASN A 331 23.48 9.39 6.92
C ASN A 331 22.26 10.32 6.77
N PHE A 332 21.39 10.37 7.79
CA PHE A 332 20.17 11.19 7.80
C PHE A 332 20.29 12.48 8.63
N ASP A 333 21.51 12.90 8.97
CA ASP A 333 21.74 14.19 9.60
C ASP A 333 21.81 15.29 8.54
N VAL A 334 20.66 15.94 8.29
CA VAL A 334 20.51 17.03 7.32
C VAL A 334 21.36 18.26 7.63
N SER A 335 21.93 18.37 8.84
CA SER A 335 22.86 19.46 9.18
C SER A 335 24.26 19.26 8.59
N ASN A 336 24.61 18.03 8.20
CA ASN A 336 25.91 17.71 7.62
C ASN A 336 25.96 18.06 6.12
N THR A 337 26.52 19.22 5.82
CA THR A 337 26.63 19.76 4.46
C THR A 337 27.54 18.97 3.51
N LYS A 338 28.31 17.99 4.02
CA LYS A 338 29.05 17.04 3.17
C LYS A 338 28.14 15.96 2.58
N HIS A 339 27.02 15.67 3.23
CA HIS A 339 26.09 14.61 2.88
C HIS A 339 24.78 15.16 2.30
N TRP A 340 24.33 16.30 2.82
CA TRP A 340 23.09 16.95 2.41
C TRP A 340 23.36 18.35 1.93
N ARG A 341 23.02 18.65 0.68
CA ARG A 341 23.06 20.02 0.17
C ARG A 341 21.71 20.68 0.46
N PRO A 342 21.65 21.69 1.35
CA PRO A 342 20.41 22.42 1.56
C PRO A 342 20.11 23.35 0.37
N PHE A 343 18.83 23.67 0.17
CA PHE A 343 18.38 24.67 -0.80
C PHE A 343 18.62 26.09 -0.27
N PHE A 344 18.14 26.38 0.94
CA PHE A 344 18.48 27.59 1.68
C PHE A 344 19.75 27.36 2.49
N ASP A 345 20.75 28.20 2.26
CA ASP A 345 22.03 28.16 2.96
C ASP A 345 22.48 29.58 3.34
N ARG A 346 23.75 29.75 3.72
CA ARG A 346 24.29 31.07 4.07
C ARG A 346 24.36 32.04 2.89
N SER A 347 24.46 31.53 1.67
CA SER A 347 24.52 32.32 0.43
C SER A 347 23.14 32.72 -0.09
N PHE A 348 22.15 31.85 0.14
CA PHE A 348 20.74 32.11 -0.16
C PHE A 348 19.89 31.81 1.08
N PRO A 349 19.82 32.73 2.05
CA PRO A 349 19.09 32.51 3.29
C PRO A 349 17.58 32.57 3.07
N ARG A 350 16.85 31.79 3.88
CA ARG A 350 15.38 31.82 3.88
C ARG A 350 14.86 33.18 4.36
N ASN A 351 13.92 33.76 3.62
CA ASN A 351 13.20 34.95 4.06
C ASN A 351 11.91 34.57 4.79
N SER A 352 11.94 34.60 6.13
CA SER A 352 10.78 34.23 6.96
C SER A 352 9.60 35.20 6.86
N LEU A 353 9.83 36.45 6.45
CA LEU A 353 8.76 37.47 6.38
C LEU A 353 7.82 37.28 5.17
N SER A 354 8.28 36.58 4.13
CA SER A 354 7.51 36.24 2.94
C SER A 354 7.09 34.76 2.92
N TRP A 355 7.11 34.10 4.08
CA TRP A 355 6.77 32.69 4.18
C TRP A 355 5.28 32.49 4.44
N THR A 356 4.56 32.04 3.42
CA THR A 356 3.16 31.64 3.50
C THR A 356 3.03 30.24 2.92
N SER A 357 2.27 29.39 3.61
CA SER A 357 1.89 28.06 3.10
C SER A 357 0.79 28.19 2.06
N VAL A 358 0.74 27.29 1.09
CA VAL A 358 -0.44 27.15 0.20
C VAL A 358 -1.52 26.28 0.84
N GLN A 359 -1.20 25.56 1.91
CA GLN A 359 -2.16 24.75 2.65
C GLN A 359 -3.21 25.63 3.34
N PRO A 360 -4.45 25.14 3.46
CA PRO A 360 -5.49 25.84 4.19
C PRO A 360 -5.18 25.86 5.70
N ASN A 361 -5.68 26.89 6.39
CA ASN A 361 -5.57 26.96 7.85
C ASN A 361 -6.54 26.00 8.56
N ASP A 362 -7.67 25.70 7.92
CA ASP A 362 -8.74 24.86 8.46
C ASP A 362 -9.07 23.71 7.50
N LEU A 363 -9.33 22.52 8.06
CA LEU A 363 -9.81 21.35 7.32
C LEU A 363 -11.19 20.93 7.83
N HIS A 364 -12.11 20.69 6.89
CA HIS A 364 -13.44 20.20 7.19
C HIS A 364 -13.49 18.68 6.99
N TYR A 365 -13.90 17.97 8.04
CA TYR A 365 -14.08 16.51 8.01
C TYR A 365 -15.57 16.17 8.13
N GLU A 366 -16.11 15.54 7.11
CA GLU A 366 -17.48 15.06 7.08
C GLU A 366 -17.62 13.75 7.87
N VAL A 367 -18.69 13.64 8.65
CA VAL A 367 -19.00 12.43 9.39
C VAL A 367 -19.66 11.41 8.47
N THR A 368 -19.02 10.26 8.34
CA THR A 368 -19.56 9.11 7.62
C THR A 368 -20.74 8.52 8.37
N GLN A 369 -21.88 8.38 7.69
CA GLN A 369 -23.12 7.93 8.31
C GLN A 369 -23.13 6.41 8.51
N ASN A 370 -23.31 5.97 9.76
CA ASN A 370 -23.33 4.54 10.10
C ASN A 370 -24.41 3.74 9.36
N GLN A 371 -25.55 4.35 9.01
CA GLN A 371 -26.63 3.67 8.29
C GLN A 371 -26.21 3.29 6.86
N ASP A 372 -25.49 4.18 6.17
CA ASP A 372 -25.00 3.95 4.81
C ASP A 372 -23.91 2.87 4.82
N VAL A 373 -23.03 2.90 5.82
CA VAL A 373 -21.99 1.89 6.04
C VAL A 373 -22.59 0.50 6.22
N LEU A 374 -23.60 0.36 7.08
CA LEU A 374 -24.29 -0.92 7.30
C LEU A 374 -25.02 -1.41 6.05
N THR A 375 -25.60 -0.49 5.28
CA THR A 375 -26.26 -0.82 4.01
C THR A 375 -25.26 -1.30 2.97
N LEU A 376 -24.11 -0.64 2.85
CA LEU A 376 -23.02 -1.04 1.96
C LEU A 376 -22.39 -2.38 2.39
N GLU A 377 -22.13 -2.58 3.68
CA GLU A 377 -21.60 -3.83 4.24
C GLU A 377 -22.49 -5.02 3.84
N LYS A 378 -23.81 -4.87 4.02
CA LYS A 378 -24.80 -5.87 3.60
C LYS A 378 -24.78 -6.10 2.09
N HIS A 379 -24.71 -5.03 1.30
CA HIS A 379 -24.76 -5.11 -0.16
C HIS A 379 -23.53 -5.81 -0.74
N ILE A 380 -22.33 -5.49 -0.23
CA ILE A 380 -21.08 -6.18 -0.61
C ILE A 380 -21.17 -7.67 -0.25
N PHE A 381 -21.64 -8.00 0.95
CA PHE A 381 -21.85 -9.38 1.38
C PHE A 381 -22.78 -10.15 0.45
N GLU A 382 -23.96 -9.59 0.13
CA GLU A 382 -24.96 -10.23 -0.73
C GLU A 382 -24.41 -10.46 -2.14
N ILE A 383 -23.77 -9.46 -2.76
CA ILE A 383 -23.22 -9.60 -4.11
C ILE A 383 -22.12 -10.67 -4.18
N ILE A 384 -21.16 -10.67 -3.23
CA ILE A 384 -20.08 -11.68 -3.22
C ILE A 384 -20.69 -13.08 -3.03
N ARG A 385 -21.60 -13.23 -2.06
CA ARG A 385 -22.26 -14.50 -1.77
C ARG A 385 -23.01 -15.04 -2.98
N ASP A 386 -23.73 -14.17 -3.69
CA ASP A 386 -24.54 -14.53 -4.85
C ASP A 386 -23.68 -14.82 -6.09
N LYS A 387 -22.44 -14.31 -6.15
CA LYS A 387 -21.44 -14.65 -7.17
C LYS A 387 -20.70 -15.97 -6.93
N CYS A 388 -20.57 -16.42 -5.67
CA CYS A 388 -19.88 -17.67 -5.35
C CYS A 388 -20.38 -18.92 -6.13
N PRO A 389 -21.70 -19.11 -6.36
CA PRO A 389 -22.20 -20.19 -7.22
C PRO A 389 -21.77 -20.10 -8.68
N ASP A 390 -21.70 -18.88 -9.26
CA ASP A 390 -21.26 -18.67 -10.65
C ASP A 390 -19.82 -19.15 -10.86
N TRP A 391 -18.97 -19.00 -9.83
CA TRP A 391 -17.59 -19.48 -9.85
C TRP A 391 -17.47 -21.01 -9.73
N ARG A 392 -18.59 -21.71 -9.48
CA ARG A 392 -18.65 -23.15 -9.20
C ARG A 392 -19.77 -23.84 -9.99
N PRO A 393 -19.77 -23.79 -11.33
CA PRO A 393 -20.89 -24.25 -12.15
C PRO A 393 -21.21 -25.75 -12.00
N SER A 394 -20.27 -26.55 -11.49
CA SER A 394 -20.42 -28.01 -11.34
C SER A 394 -20.58 -28.47 -9.90
N SER A 395 -20.81 -27.59 -8.93
CA SER A 395 -20.88 -27.95 -7.50
C SER A 395 -21.83 -27.08 -6.70
N ILE A 396 -22.43 -27.66 -5.66
CA ILE A 396 -23.23 -26.90 -4.70
C ILE A 396 -22.33 -26.06 -3.79
N THR A 397 -22.81 -24.89 -3.36
CA THR A 397 -22.10 -23.98 -2.43
C THR A 397 -22.84 -23.92 -1.10
N PRO A 398 -22.71 -24.94 -0.23
CA PRO A 398 -23.37 -24.94 1.07
C PRO A 398 -22.66 -23.97 2.03
N TRP A 399 -23.44 -23.26 2.83
CA TRP A 399 -22.95 -22.25 3.77
C TRP A 399 -22.98 -22.75 5.22
N HIS A 400 -21.91 -22.48 5.96
CA HIS A 400 -21.81 -22.77 7.39
C HIS A 400 -22.10 -21.52 8.24
N TYR A 401 -23.38 -21.31 8.57
CA TYR A 401 -23.85 -20.09 9.27
C TYR A 401 -23.21 -19.85 10.65
N GLY A 402 -22.89 -20.91 11.42
CA GLY A 402 -22.24 -20.79 12.72
C GLY A 402 -20.86 -20.12 12.61
N CYS A 403 -19.97 -20.72 11.80
CA CYS A 403 -18.67 -20.16 11.46
C CYS A 403 -18.79 -18.74 10.87
N GLN A 404 -19.72 -18.50 9.94
CA GLN A 404 -19.95 -17.15 9.38
C GLN A 404 -20.22 -16.10 10.48
N LYS A 405 -21.10 -16.39 11.45
CA LYS A 405 -21.40 -15.46 12.54
C LYS A 405 -20.14 -15.16 13.36
N ARG A 406 -19.32 -16.17 13.62
CA ARG A 406 -18.05 -16.03 14.34
C ARG A 406 -17.03 -15.18 13.57
N LEU A 407 -16.90 -15.40 12.26
CA LEU A 407 -16.05 -14.59 11.40
C LEU A 407 -16.46 -13.11 11.41
N GLN A 408 -17.76 -12.82 11.45
CA GLN A 408 -18.25 -11.44 11.55
C GLN A 408 -17.81 -10.76 12.86
N GLU A 409 -17.81 -11.48 13.98
CA GLU A 409 -17.33 -10.97 15.27
C GLU A 409 -15.83 -10.68 15.23
N ILE A 410 -15.04 -11.60 14.64
CA ILE A 410 -13.60 -11.44 14.46
C ILE A 410 -13.30 -10.19 13.62
N LEU A 411 -14.02 -9.97 12.52
CA LEU A 411 -13.78 -8.83 11.62
C LEU A 411 -13.95 -7.47 12.29
N LYS A 412 -14.86 -7.33 13.27
CA LYS A 412 -15.11 -6.05 13.97
C LYS A 412 -13.88 -5.54 14.72
N ASN A 413 -13.00 -6.43 15.16
CA ASN A 413 -11.79 -6.08 15.92
C ASN A 413 -10.54 -5.96 15.03
N LYS A 414 -10.66 -6.28 13.73
CA LYS A 414 -9.50 -6.40 12.83
C LYS A 414 -8.86 -5.07 12.49
N GLU A 415 -9.67 -4.04 12.25
CA GLU A 415 -9.14 -2.71 11.92
C GLU A 415 -8.31 -2.15 13.08
N GLU A 416 -8.83 -2.25 14.31
CA GLU A 416 -8.10 -1.76 15.49
C GLU A 416 -6.82 -2.58 15.73
N SER A 417 -6.87 -3.90 15.57
CA SER A 417 -5.69 -4.77 15.67
C SER A 417 -4.63 -4.42 14.62
N PHE A 418 -5.06 -4.09 13.40
CA PHE A 418 -4.19 -3.65 12.30
C PHE A 418 -3.48 -2.34 12.66
N ILE A 419 -4.22 -1.34 13.16
CA ILE A 419 -3.66 -0.04 13.58
C ILE A 419 -2.65 -0.20 14.72
N LEU A 420 -2.97 -1.03 15.72
CA LEU A 420 -2.05 -1.31 16.84
C LEU A 420 -0.81 -2.07 16.39
N GLY A 421 -0.76 -2.59 15.16
CA GLY A 421 0.31 -3.44 14.66
C GLY A 421 0.52 -4.68 15.52
N LEU A 422 -0.53 -5.10 16.23
CA LEU A 422 -0.54 -6.36 16.93
C LEU A 422 -0.59 -7.43 15.85
N ALA A 423 0.49 -8.20 15.71
CA ALA A 423 0.36 -9.46 15.01
C ALA A 423 -0.68 -10.27 15.81
N PRO A 424 -1.88 -10.57 15.28
CA PRO A 424 -2.77 -11.48 15.96
C PRO A 424 -1.97 -12.76 16.16
N SER A 425 -1.74 -13.13 17.43
CA SER A 425 -1.30 -14.47 17.75
C SER A 425 -2.26 -15.39 16.99
N GLY A 426 -1.76 -16.28 16.12
CA GLY A 426 -2.62 -17.29 15.49
C GLY A 426 -3.52 -17.97 16.55
N GLY A 427 -3.01 -18.08 17.78
CA GLY A 427 -3.72 -18.54 18.97
C GLY A 427 -5.01 -17.79 19.37
N ASP A 428 -5.16 -16.48 19.15
CA ASP A 428 -6.41 -15.78 19.53
C ASP A 428 -7.55 -16.16 18.58
N ILE A 429 -7.24 -16.29 17.29
CA ILE A 429 -8.25 -16.65 16.28
C ILE A 429 -8.48 -18.17 16.25
N GLU A 430 -7.44 -18.97 16.52
CA GLU A 430 -7.58 -20.40 16.82
C GLU A 430 -8.46 -20.62 18.05
N ALA A 431 -8.28 -19.85 19.14
CA ALA A 431 -9.14 -19.90 20.32
C ALA A 431 -10.60 -19.55 19.96
N GLU A 432 -10.81 -18.51 19.14
CA GLU A 432 -12.15 -18.12 18.72
C GLU A 432 -12.86 -19.15 17.82
N LEU A 433 -12.09 -19.93 17.05
CA LEU A 433 -12.61 -20.94 16.12
C LEU A 433 -12.49 -22.38 16.63
N THR A 434 -12.02 -22.59 17.88
CA THR A 434 -11.74 -23.92 18.45
C THR A 434 -12.96 -24.84 18.39
N GLU A 435 -14.16 -24.31 18.62
CA GLU A 435 -15.41 -25.09 18.60
C GLU A 435 -15.63 -25.79 17.24
N PHE A 436 -15.31 -25.11 16.14
CA PHE A 436 -15.47 -25.65 14.79
C PHE A 436 -14.28 -26.52 14.40
N GLN A 437 -13.07 -26.20 14.87
CA GLN A 437 -11.86 -27.00 14.62
C GLN A 437 -11.94 -28.41 15.21
N SER A 438 -12.79 -28.64 16.21
CA SER A 438 -13.02 -29.98 16.77
C SER A 438 -13.68 -30.95 15.77
N THR A 439 -14.52 -30.43 14.87
CA THR A 439 -15.36 -31.22 13.94
C THR A 439 -14.96 -31.05 12.48
N HIS A 440 -14.33 -29.94 12.14
CA HIS A 440 -13.95 -29.58 10.77
C HIS A 440 -12.48 -29.15 10.72
N ASP A 441 -11.84 -29.42 9.59
CA ASP A 441 -10.65 -28.71 9.17
C ASP A 441 -11.08 -27.40 8.50
N ILE A 442 -10.53 -26.29 8.99
CA ILE A 442 -10.89 -24.94 8.54
C ILE A 442 -9.67 -24.35 7.87
N THR A 443 -9.85 -23.84 6.66
CA THR A 443 -8.85 -22.97 6.03
C THR A 443 -9.54 -21.69 5.58
N GLY A 444 -8.85 -20.57 5.71
CA GLY A 444 -9.45 -19.28 5.44
C GLY A 444 -8.54 -18.13 5.80
N PHE A 445 -8.94 -16.94 5.38
CA PHE A 445 -8.15 -15.74 5.55
C PHE A 445 -9.03 -14.49 5.48
N SER A 446 -8.52 -13.40 6.06
CA SER A 446 -9.09 -12.06 5.93
C SER A 446 -8.34 -11.25 4.87
N ILE A 447 -9.08 -10.64 3.97
CA ILE A 447 -8.62 -9.64 3.00
C ILE A 447 -8.96 -8.26 3.56
N GLN A 448 -8.03 -7.32 3.41
CA GLN A 448 -8.25 -5.91 3.72
C GLN A 448 -7.96 -5.07 2.47
N MET A 449 -8.79 -4.08 2.19
CA MET A 449 -8.61 -3.15 1.09
C MET A 449 -9.32 -1.82 1.33
N PRO A 450 -8.85 -0.71 0.75
CA PRO A 450 -9.66 0.49 0.60
C PRO A 450 -10.89 0.20 -0.25
N TYR A 451 -12.02 0.81 0.10
CA TYR A 451 -13.22 0.74 -0.74
C TYR A 451 -13.03 1.59 -2.00
N SER A 452 -13.29 1.00 -3.17
CA SER A 452 -13.36 1.72 -4.44
C SER A 452 -14.67 1.41 -5.17
N THR A 453 -14.88 0.14 -5.51
CA THR A 453 -16.13 -0.35 -6.10
C THR A 453 -16.46 -1.73 -5.55
N ILE A 454 -17.74 -2.10 -5.61
CA ILE A 454 -18.17 -3.47 -5.25
C ILE A 454 -17.50 -4.50 -6.17
N GLN A 455 -17.33 -4.17 -7.46
CA GLN A 455 -16.69 -5.07 -8.42
C GLN A 455 -15.23 -5.36 -8.03
N ALA A 456 -14.48 -4.35 -7.57
CA ALA A 456 -13.11 -4.55 -7.08
C ALA A 456 -13.05 -5.50 -5.87
N ALA A 457 -14.05 -5.46 -4.98
CA ALA A 457 -14.16 -6.40 -3.87
C ALA A 457 -14.46 -7.83 -4.37
N VAL A 458 -15.39 -7.98 -5.33
CA VAL A 458 -15.73 -9.25 -5.97
C VAL A 458 -14.52 -9.85 -6.69
N ASP A 459 -13.81 -9.06 -7.49
CA ASP A 459 -12.62 -9.48 -8.24
C ASP A 459 -11.48 -9.88 -7.30
N THR A 460 -11.30 -9.16 -6.20
CA THR A 460 -10.30 -9.49 -5.18
C THR A 460 -10.60 -10.85 -4.56
N VAL A 461 -11.85 -11.12 -4.16
CA VAL A 461 -12.24 -12.44 -3.63
C VAL A 461 -12.08 -13.53 -4.67
N TYR A 462 -12.54 -13.29 -5.91
CA TYR A 462 -12.43 -14.24 -7.02
C TYR A 462 -10.98 -14.63 -7.29
N SER A 463 -10.05 -13.66 -7.28
CA SER A 463 -8.62 -13.87 -7.55
C SER A 463 -7.94 -14.84 -6.57
N THR A 464 -8.52 -15.04 -5.37
CA THR A 464 -8.00 -15.97 -4.37
C THR A 464 -8.29 -17.43 -4.68
N LYS A 465 -9.17 -17.72 -5.66
CA LYS A 465 -9.54 -19.07 -6.11
C LYS A 465 -10.05 -20.02 -5.02
N LEU A 466 -10.34 -19.52 -3.81
CA LEU A 466 -10.82 -20.31 -2.68
C LEU A 466 -12.10 -21.09 -3.03
N PHE A 467 -12.97 -20.50 -3.86
CA PHE A 467 -14.23 -21.10 -4.28
C PHE A 467 -14.10 -22.05 -5.47
N GLU A 468 -13.01 -22.04 -6.26
CA GLU A 468 -12.87 -22.93 -7.43
C GLU A 468 -12.76 -24.42 -7.05
N HIS A 469 -12.43 -24.73 -5.79
CA HIS A 469 -12.29 -26.09 -5.30
C HIS A 469 -13.63 -26.71 -4.86
N ALA A 470 -13.86 -27.95 -5.26
CA ALA A 470 -15.20 -28.51 -5.45
C ALA A 470 -15.32 -29.96 -4.99
N THR A 471 -15.31 -30.22 -3.69
CA THR A 471 -15.84 -31.48 -3.15
C THR A 471 -17.19 -31.20 -2.48
N ASN A 472 -18.12 -32.16 -2.56
CA ASN A 472 -19.48 -32.00 -2.01
C ASN A 472 -19.51 -31.99 -0.47
N ASP A 473 -18.38 -32.23 0.18
CA ASP A 473 -18.18 -32.23 1.63
C ASP A 473 -17.67 -30.89 2.19
N ILE A 474 -17.37 -29.91 1.33
CA ILE A 474 -16.92 -28.57 1.74
C ILE A 474 -18.11 -27.66 2.00
N GLN A 475 -18.07 -26.96 3.13
CA GLN A 475 -18.95 -25.83 3.44
C GLN A 475 -18.16 -24.51 3.46
N PHE A 476 -18.81 -23.41 3.10
CA PHE A 476 -18.18 -22.10 3.02
C PHE A 476 -18.67 -21.17 4.13
N ALA A 477 -17.81 -20.23 4.52
CA ALA A 477 -18.17 -19.12 5.39
C ALA A 477 -17.63 -17.82 4.77
N LEU A 478 -18.48 -16.79 4.74
CA LEU A 478 -18.16 -15.45 4.25
C LEU A 478 -18.62 -14.44 5.30
N ALA A 479 -17.78 -13.46 5.60
CA ALA A 479 -18.13 -12.31 6.42
C ALA A 479 -17.56 -11.04 5.78
N VAL A 480 -18.25 -9.91 5.97
CA VAL A 480 -17.82 -8.61 5.45
C VAL A 480 -17.99 -7.59 6.56
N HIS A 481 -16.96 -6.77 6.78
CA HIS A 481 -17.03 -5.63 7.68
C HIS A 481 -16.53 -4.38 6.96
N VAL A 482 -17.29 -3.29 7.06
CA VAL A 482 -16.88 -1.98 6.55
C VAL A 482 -16.62 -1.05 7.74
N HIS A 483 -15.37 -0.60 7.88
CA HIS A 483 -14.98 0.33 8.93
C HIS A 483 -14.98 1.77 8.39
N PRO A 484 -15.75 2.69 9.01
CA PRO A 484 -15.85 4.06 8.53
C PRO A 484 -14.73 4.95 9.07
N TYR A 485 -14.20 5.79 8.18
CA TYR A 485 -13.36 6.94 8.49
C TYR A 485 -14.09 8.23 8.06
N PRO A 486 -13.63 9.44 8.47
CA PRO A 486 -14.21 10.70 7.99
C PRO A 486 -14.15 10.82 6.46
N ASN A 487 -14.99 11.69 5.90
CA ASN A 487 -15.10 11.95 4.46
C ASN A 487 -15.55 10.74 3.62
N ASN A 488 -16.32 9.81 4.18
CA ASN A 488 -16.73 8.56 3.51
C ASN A 488 -15.56 7.71 3.01
N ILE A 489 -14.39 7.84 3.64
CA ILE A 489 -13.26 6.93 3.44
C ILE A 489 -13.57 5.64 4.20
N LEU A 490 -13.42 4.48 3.55
CA LEU A 490 -13.87 3.20 4.11
C LEU A 490 -12.79 2.13 3.96
N ALA A 491 -12.53 1.41 5.04
CA ALA A 491 -11.76 0.16 5.01
C ALA A 491 -12.71 -1.03 4.90
N VAL A 492 -12.52 -1.86 3.88
CA VAL A 492 -13.30 -3.09 3.67
C VAL A 492 -12.49 -4.28 4.12
N TRP A 493 -13.07 -5.05 5.03
CA TRP A 493 -12.57 -6.34 5.47
C TRP A 493 -13.49 -7.45 4.99
N ILE A 494 -12.91 -8.46 4.33
CA ILE A 494 -13.66 -9.63 3.85
C ILE A 494 -13.00 -10.86 4.42
N TYR A 495 -13.76 -11.70 5.11
CA TYR A 495 -13.29 -13.00 5.58
C TYR A 495 -13.90 -14.09 4.71
N VAL A 496 -13.06 -14.93 4.12
CA VAL A 496 -13.50 -16.14 3.41
C VAL A 496 -12.85 -17.37 4.02
N ALA A 497 -13.63 -18.42 4.19
CA ALA A 497 -13.15 -19.70 4.68
C ALA A 497 -13.92 -20.86 4.04
N HIS A 498 -13.26 -22.01 3.96
CA HIS A 498 -13.88 -23.28 3.67
C HIS A 498 -13.63 -24.27 4.82
N LEU A 499 -14.62 -25.11 5.07
CA LEU A 499 -14.66 -26.08 6.14
C LEU A 499 -14.86 -27.47 5.55
N THR A 500 -13.98 -28.40 5.88
CA THR A 500 -14.08 -29.81 5.48
C THR A 500 -14.32 -30.65 6.73
N LYS A 501 -15.32 -31.53 6.71
CA LYS A 501 -15.58 -32.40 7.87
C LYS A 501 -14.40 -33.34 8.12
N LYS A 502 -13.96 -33.41 9.38
CA LYS A 502 -12.97 -34.42 9.77
C LYS A 502 -13.61 -35.79 9.63
N THR A 503 -12.99 -36.65 8.83
CA THR A 503 -13.41 -38.05 8.77
C THR A 503 -12.80 -38.73 9.98
N THR A 504 -13.61 -39.02 11.00
CA THR A 504 -13.20 -39.90 12.11
C THR A 504 -12.89 -41.27 11.51
N LEU A 505 -11.61 -41.65 11.52
CA LEU A 505 -11.16 -43.02 11.26
C LEU A 505 -11.64 -43.96 12.36
#